data_AF-A0A9D2FV37-F1
#
_entry.id   AF-A0A9D2FV37-F1
#
_cell.length_a   1.000
_cell.length_b   1.000
_cell.length_c   1.000
_cell.angle_alpha   90.00
_cell.angle_beta   90.00
_cell.angle_gamma   90.00
#
_symmetry.space_group_name_H-M   'P 1'
#
loop_
_entity.id
_entity.type
_entity.pdbx_description
1 polymer ?
#
loop_
_entity_poly.entity_id
_entity_poly.type
_entity_poly.pdbx_seq_one_letter_code
_entity_poly.pdbx_strand_id
1 'polypeptide(L)'
;MEYNYTREFKQPHKVYQFKGYTIPWFPDGIRLDYIILSGIMLGVLVIIFAVACIFQIHFIIHLFTNSYILMTAATFFLIWWLFSLSWDHKNFLEFLIGRVQYRRTLKSYEHEMIVDTLEQPFVYSTHKKQ
;
A
#
# COMPACT_ATOMS: atom_id res chain seq x y z
N MET A 1 -3.26 -11.13 -26.60
CA MET A 1 -2.58 -11.53 -25.36
C MET A 1 -3.60 -12.27 -24.53
N GLU A 2 -3.32 -13.51 -24.16
CA GLU A 2 -4.26 -14.34 -23.38
C GLU A 2 -4.30 -13.81 -21.94
N TYR A 3 -5.48 -13.44 -21.47
CA TYR A 3 -5.68 -12.86 -20.14
C TYR A 3 -5.34 -13.91 -19.08
N ASN A 4 -4.37 -13.62 -18.22
CA ASN A 4 -4.03 -14.50 -17.11
C ASN A 4 -4.93 -14.20 -15.90
N TYR A 5 -6.13 -14.76 -15.94
CA TYR A 5 -7.16 -14.61 -14.90
C TYR A 5 -6.65 -15.01 -13.50
N THR A 6 -5.72 -15.96 -13.40
CA THR A 6 -5.14 -16.39 -12.11
C THR A 6 -4.38 -15.26 -11.41
N ARG A 7 -3.78 -14.33 -12.16
CA ARG A 7 -3.08 -13.17 -11.59
C ARG A 7 -4.07 -12.08 -11.16
N GLU A 8 -5.14 -11.89 -11.90
CA GLU A 8 -6.10 -10.79 -11.69
C GLU A 8 -7.11 -11.11 -10.58
N PHE A 9 -7.50 -12.37 -10.41
CA PHE A 9 -8.40 -12.79 -9.34
C PHE A 9 -7.68 -13.13 -8.02
N LYS A 10 -6.34 -13.02 -7.97
CA LYS A 10 -5.57 -13.26 -6.73
C LYS A 10 -5.77 -12.10 -5.76
N GLN A 11 -6.86 -12.15 -5.01
CA GLN A 11 -7.14 -11.16 -3.97
C GLN A 11 -6.19 -11.39 -2.78
N PRO A 12 -5.31 -10.43 -2.45
CA PRO A 12 -4.45 -10.58 -1.28
C PRO A 12 -5.30 -10.63 -0.02
N HIS A 13 -4.87 -11.42 0.98
CA HIS A 13 -5.55 -11.44 2.27
C HIS A 13 -5.36 -10.09 2.95
N LYS A 14 -6.47 -9.45 3.32
CA LYS A 14 -6.47 -8.11 3.92
C LYS A 14 -7.09 -8.14 5.30
N VAL A 15 -6.53 -7.35 6.21
CA VAL A 15 -7.02 -7.14 7.57
C VAL A 15 -7.70 -5.78 7.61
N TYR A 16 -9.01 -5.79 7.87
CA TYR A 16 -9.85 -4.58 7.90
C TYR A 16 -10.12 -4.09 9.33
N GLN A 17 -10.08 -5.00 10.30
CA GLN A 17 -10.43 -4.73 11.68
C GLN A 17 -9.45 -5.42 12.62
N PHE A 18 -9.11 -4.74 13.72
CA PHE A 18 -8.36 -5.32 14.82
C PHE A 18 -9.23 -5.26 16.07
N LYS A 19 -9.59 -6.43 16.61
CA LYS A 19 -10.47 -6.56 17.80
C LYS A 19 -11.78 -5.75 17.70
N GLY A 20 -12.41 -5.74 16.53
CA GLY A 20 -13.70 -5.06 16.29
C GLY A 20 -13.61 -3.56 15.97
N TYR A 21 -12.43 -2.95 16.06
CA TYR A 21 -12.21 -1.58 15.59
C TYR A 21 -11.71 -1.58 14.14
N THR A 22 -12.43 -0.88 13.26
CA THR A 22 -11.97 -0.60 11.89
C THR A 22 -10.77 0.31 11.94
N ILE A 23 -9.74 0.00 11.14
CA ILE A 23 -8.52 0.82 11.08
C ILE A 23 -8.86 2.14 10.37
N PRO A 24 -8.90 3.29 11.06
CA PRO A 24 -9.48 4.52 10.51
C PRO A 24 -8.68 5.09 9.32
N TRP A 25 -7.39 4.75 9.21
CA TRP A 25 -6.52 5.21 8.13
C TRP A 25 -6.42 4.24 6.95
N PHE A 26 -7.02 3.05 7.06
CA PHE A 26 -6.96 1.99 6.03
C PHE A 26 -8.35 1.35 5.81
N PRO A 27 -9.33 2.10 5.27
CA PRO A 27 -10.68 1.57 5.01
C PRO A 27 -10.67 0.39 4.03
N ASP A 28 -9.71 0.35 3.10
CA ASP A 28 -9.54 -0.73 2.11
C ASP A 28 -8.80 -1.97 2.65
N GLY A 29 -8.47 -1.97 3.94
CA GLY A 29 -7.76 -3.05 4.65
C GLY A 29 -6.26 -3.10 4.35
N ILE A 30 -5.47 -3.54 5.33
CA ILE A 30 -4.02 -3.72 5.19
C ILE A 30 -3.73 -5.12 4.66
N ARG A 31 -2.93 -5.25 3.61
CA ARG A 31 -2.51 -6.56 3.08
C ARG A 31 -1.65 -7.30 4.09
N LEU A 32 -1.99 -8.55 4.38
CA LEU A 32 -1.30 -9.43 5.31
C LEU A 32 0.17 -9.63 4.92
N ASP A 33 0.45 -9.73 3.61
CA ASP A 33 1.81 -9.87 3.07
C ASP A 33 2.72 -8.74 3.56
N TYR A 34 2.22 -7.51 3.64
CA TYR A 34 2.99 -6.36 4.11
C TYR A 34 3.21 -6.38 5.63
N ILE A 35 2.23 -6.86 6.39
CA ILE A 35 2.36 -7.03 7.84
C ILE A 35 3.43 -8.09 8.14
N ILE A 36 3.41 -9.22 7.44
CA ILE A 36 4.39 -10.29 7.59
C ILE A 36 5.78 -9.79 7.19
N LEU A 37 5.90 -9.16 6.02
CA LEU A 37 7.18 -8.67 5.52
C LEU A 37 7.79 -7.61 6.45
N SER A 38 6.98 -6.65 6.92
CA SER A 38 7.45 -5.63 7.87
C SER A 38 7.87 -6.25 9.20
N GLY A 39 7.13 -7.23 9.71
CA GLY A 39 7.49 -7.98 10.92
C GLY A 39 8.82 -8.73 10.79
N ILE A 40 9.04 -9.42 9.67
CA ILE A 40 10.30 -10.10 9.37
C ILE A 40 11.45 -9.09 9.29
N MET A 41 11.26 -7.98 8.57
CA MET A 41 12.28 -6.96 8.41
C MET A 41 12.70 -6.34 9.75
N LEU A 42 11.72 -6.06 10.62
CA LEU A 42 11.95 -5.55 11.96
C LEU A 42 12.66 -6.59 12.84
N GLY A 43 12.26 -7.86 12.74
CA GLY A 43 12.94 -8.96 13.44
C GLY A 43 14.42 -9.08 13.05
N VAL A 44 14.74 -8.99 11.75
CA VAL A 44 16.12 -9.00 11.26
C VAL A 44 16.92 -7.82 11.82
N LEU A 45 16.35 -6.62 11.83
CA LEU A 45 16.99 -5.43 12.42
C LEU A 45 17.34 -5.64 13.91
N VAL A 46 16.42 -6.21 14.69
CA VAL A 46 16.64 -6.51 16.11
C VAL A 46 17.75 -7.54 16.29
N ILE A 47 17.79 -8.59 15.46
CA ILE A 47 18.85 -9.60 15.51
C ILE A 47 20.22 -8.97 15.20
N ILE A 48 20.32 -8.14 14.15
CA ILE A 48 21.55 -7.43 13.80
C ILE A 48 22.03 -6.56 14.96
N PHE A 49 21.12 -5.83 15.60
CA PHE A 49 21.45 -5.00 16.75
C PHE A 49 21.92 -5.84 17.95
N ALA A 50 21.23 -6.95 18.26
CA ALA A 50 21.61 -7.85 19.35
C ALA A 50 23.00 -8.46 19.13
N VAL A 51 23.29 -8.94 17.91
CA VAL A 51 24.62 -9.44 17.52
C VAL A 51 25.67 -8.33 17.68
N ALA A 52 25.39 -7.11 17.23
CA ALA A 52 26.31 -6.00 17.39
C ALA A 52 26.63 -5.68 18.86
N CYS A 53 25.64 -5.77 19.76
CA CYS A 53 25.85 -5.62 21.19
C CYS A 53 26.72 -6.75 21.78
N ILE A 54 26.49 -8.01 21.38
CA ILE A 54 27.27 -9.16 21.88
C ILE A 54 28.73 -9.07 21.45
N PHE A 55 28.98 -8.76 20.17
CA PHE A 55 30.33 -8.65 19.60
C PHE A 55 30.98 -7.28 19.80
N GLN A 56 30.32 -6.36 20.53
CA GLN A 56 30.80 -4.99 20.78
C GLN A 56 31.20 -4.26 19.49
N ILE A 57 30.42 -4.43 18.41
CA ILE A 57 30.66 -3.76 17.14
C ILE A 57 30.21 -2.31 17.27
N HIS A 58 31.10 -1.45 17.77
CA HIS A 58 30.81 -0.06 18.11
C HIS A 58 30.20 0.75 16.97
N PHE A 59 30.59 0.49 15.72
CA PHE A 59 30.01 1.15 14.55
C PHE A 59 28.49 0.91 14.44
N ILE A 60 28.07 -0.36 14.50
CA ILE A 60 26.65 -0.72 14.37
C ILE A 60 25.87 -0.19 15.58
N ILE A 61 26.41 -0.35 16.80
CA ILE A 61 25.80 0.21 18.00
C ILE A 61 25.59 1.72 17.85
N HIS A 62 26.60 2.46 17.38
CA HIS A 62 26.52 3.90 17.17
C HIS A 62 25.53 4.31 16.07
N LEU A 63 25.36 3.49 15.02
CA LEU A 63 24.31 3.71 14.02
C LEU A 63 22.90 3.63 14.62
N PHE A 64 22.68 2.73 15.59
CA PHE A 64 21.37 2.57 16.25
C PHE A 64 21.14 3.54 17.42
N THR A 65 22.20 3.99 18.11
CA THR A 65 22.06 4.91 19.25
C THR A 65 22.07 6.38 18.85
N ASN A 66 22.63 6.74 17.71
CA ASN A 66 22.61 8.11 17.22
C ASN A 66 21.28 8.45 16.54
N SER A 67 20.46 9.27 17.21
CA SER A 67 19.13 9.65 16.75
C SER A 67 19.12 10.35 15.38
N TYR A 68 20.14 11.14 15.04
CA TYR A 68 20.20 11.83 13.75
C TYR A 68 20.41 10.87 12.57
N ILE A 69 21.24 9.84 12.75
CA ILE A 69 21.48 8.82 11.73
C ILE A 69 20.21 7.96 11.57
N LEU A 70 19.58 7.61 12.68
CA LEU A 70 18.34 6.82 12.66
C LEU A 70 17.20 7.61 12.00
N MET A 71 17.05 8.90 12.28
CA MET A 71 16.05 9.76 11.63
C MET A 71 16.27 9.90 10.13
N THR A 72 17.51 10.09 9.68
CA THR A 72 17.81 10.18 8.24
C THR A 72 17.56 8.84 7.54
N ALA A 73 18.01 7.73 8.11
CA ALA A 73 17.76 6.39 7.59
C ALA A 73 16.25 6.06 7.54
N ALA A 74 15.50 6.38 8.59
CA ALA A 74 14.05 6.20 8.64
C ALA A 74 13.33 7.03 7.57
N THR A 75 13.80 8.26 7.32
CA THR A 75 13.24 9.12 6.26
C THR A 75 13.49 8.53 4.88
N PHE A 76 14.72 8.06 4.60
CA PHE A 76 15.03 7.37 3.35
C PHE A 76 14.18 6.12 3.16
N PHE A 77 14.04 5.32 4.21
CA PHE A 77 13.21 4.12 4.18
C PHE A 77 11.73 4.46 3.94
N LEU A 78 11.19 5.49 4.59
CA LEU A 78 9.81 5.94 4.36
C LEU A 78 9.59 6.40 2.93
N ILE A 79 10.51 7.19 2.38
CA ILE A 79 10.44 7.61 0.98
C ILE A 79 10.45 6.37 0.08
N TRP A 80 11.43 5.47 0.25
CA TRP A 80 11.51 4.26 -0.55
C TRP A 80 10.26 3.39 -0.42
N TRP A 81 9.73 3.21 0.78
CA TRP A 81 8.51 2.44 1.02
C TRP A 81 7.29 3.09 0.36
N LEU A 82 7.12 4.41 0.50
CA LEU A 82 6.06 5.16 -0.18
C LEU A 82 6.13 4.97 -1.70
N PHE A 83 7.32 5.00 -2.29
CA PHE A 83 7.50 4.81 -3.73
C PHE A 83 7.41 3.33 -4.18
N SER A 84 7.71 2.39 -3.29
CA SER A 84 7.60 0.95 -3.57
C SER A 84 6.18 0.41 -3.44
N LEU A 85 5.29 1.12 -2.74
CA LEU A 85 3.88 0.76 -2.67
C LEU A 85 3.22 0.98 -4.03
N SER A 86 2.47 -0.03 -4.49
CA SER A 86 1.59 0.11 -5.64
C SER A 86 0.31 0.80 -5.19
N TRP A 87 0.19 2.09 -5.46
CA TRP A 87 -0.95 2.92 -5.10
C TRP A 87 -2.03 2.74 -6.17
N ASP A 88 -3.07 1.97 -5.85
CA ASP A 88 -4.15 1.68 -6.80
C ASP A 88 -3.62 1.07 -8.12
N HIS A 89 -2.75 0.06 -8.01
CA HIS A 89 -2.06 -0.59 -9.13
C HIS A 89 -1.16 0.34 -9.98
N LYS A 90 -0.95 1.57 -9.53
CA LYS A 90 -0.12 2.59 -10.19
C LYS A 90 1.11 2.93 -9.35
N ASN A 91 2.13 3.49 -9.98
CA ASN A 91 3.26 4.05 -9.23
C ASN A 91 2.81 5.33 -8.49
N PHE A 92 3.48 5.69 -7.39
CA PHE A 92 3.10 6.85 -6.57
C PHE A 92 2.89 8.14 -7.37
N LEU A 93 3.74 8.41 -8.36
CA LEU A 93 3.63 9.58 -9.23
C LEU A 93 2.38 9.54 -10.11
N GLU A 94 2.09 8.40 -10.74
CA GLU A 94 0.90 8.18 -11.57
C GLU A 94 -0.38 8.31 -10.74
N PHE A 95 -0.37 7.78 -9.52
CA PHE A 95 -1.46 7.95 -8.57
C PHE A 95 -1.70 9.43 -8.22
N LEU A 96 -0.63 10.17 -7.89
CA LEU A 96 -0.72 11.60 -7.57
C LEU A 96 -1.29 12.41 -8.74
N ILE A 97 -0.78 12.19 -9.94
CA ILE A 97 -1.26 12.85 -11.16
C ILE A 97 -2.74 12.54 -11.38
N GLY A 98 -3.14 11.26 -11.24
CA GLY A 98 -4.53 10.85 -11.36
C GLY A 98 -5.46 11.54 -10.36
N ARG A 99 -5.02 11.73 -9.10
CA ARG A 99 -5.80 12.46 -8.09
C ARG A 99 -5.90 13.96 -8.38
N VAL A 100 -4.82 14.57 -8.87
CA VAL A 100 -4.83 15.99 -9.31
C VAL A 100 -5.77 16.18 -10.49
N GLN A 101 -5.73 15.27 -11.47
CA GLN A 101 -6.61 15.30 -12.63
C GLN A 101 -8.07 15.10 -12.22
N TYR A 102 -8.37 14.11 -11.37
CA TYR A 102 -9.71 13.89 -10.81
C TYR A 102 -10.27 15.14 -10.12
N ARG A 103 -9.46 15.83 -9.31
CA ARG A 103 -9.90 17.10 -8.68
C ARG A 103 -10.26 18.19 -9.68
N ARG A 104 -9.68 18.17 -10.89
CA ARG A 104 -9.93 19.17 -11.95
C ARG A 104 -11.11 18.80 -12.84
N THR A 105 -11.29 17.52 -13.16
CA THR A 105 -12.33 17.07 -14.11
C THR A 105 -13.55 16.45 -13.45
N LEU A 106 -13.48 16.09 -12.16
CA LEU A 106 -14.49 15.33 -11.41
C LEU A 106 -14.90 13.99 -12.05
N LYS A 107 -14.14 13.52 -13.04
CA LYS A 107 -14.37 12.26 -13.75
C LYS A 107 -13.40 11.21 -13.24
N SER A 108 -13.94 10.10 -12.73
CA SER A 108 -13.15 8.94 -12.36
C SER A 108 -12.92 8.05 -13.58
N TYR A 109 -11.76 7.41 -13.67
CA TYR A 109 -11.45 6.48 -14.75
C TYR A 109 -11.05 5.14 -14.14
N GLU A 110 -11.79 4.08 -14.47
CA GLU A 110 -11.42 2.70 -14.19
C GLU A 110 -11.22 1.99 -15.52
N HIS A 111 -10.06 1.35 -15.72
CA HIS A 111 -9.74 0.55 -16.91
C HIS A 111 -9.99 1.31 -18.24
N GLU A 112 -9.46 2.54 -18.35
CA GLU A 112 -9.59 3.43 -19.53
C GLU A 112 -11.03 3.90 -19.83
N MET A 113 -12.02 3.52 -19.02
CA MET A 113 -13.40 3.96 -19.14
C MET A 113 -13.73 5.03 -18.10
N ILE A 114 -14.54 6.02 -18.48
CA ILE A 114 -15.09 6.99 -17.53
C ILE A 114 -16.09 6.26 -16.65
N VAL A 115 -15.79 6.20 -15.35
CA VAL A 115 -16.76 5.77 -14.34
C VAL A 115 -17.57 7.00 -13.98
N ASP A 116 -18.80 7.05 -14.50
CA ASP A 116 -19.80 7.98 -13.99
C ASP A 116 -20.06 7.63 -12.52
N THR A 117 -19.60 8.51 -11.63
CA THR A 117 -19.90 8.42 -10.22
C THR A 117 -21.42 8.49 -10.03
N LEU A 118 -21.95 7.40 -9.46
CA LEU A 118 -23.35 7.10 -9.25
C LEU A 118 -24.12 8.20 -8.48
N GLU A 119 -24.96 8.94 -9.21
CA GLU A 119 -26.27 9.41 -8.72
C GLU A 119 -27.41 9.03 -9.68
N GLN A 120 -27.16 8.23 -10.71
CA GLN A 120 -28.22 7.80 -11.62
C GLN A 120 -28.68 6.38 -11.25
N PRO A 121 -29.92 6.21 -10.75
CA PRO A 121 -30.46 4.88 -10.51
C PRO A 121 -30.53 4.11 -11.83
N PHE A 122 -29.96 2.91 -11.86
CA PHE A 122 -30.03 2.02 -13.01
C PHE A 122 -31.50 1.64 -13.26
N VAL A 123 -32.06 2.09 -14.38
CA VAL A 123 -33.39 1.67 -14.84
C VAL A 123 -33.20 0.45 -15.74
N TYR A 124 -33.55 -0.74 -15.24
CA TYR A 124 -33.57 -1.95 -16.05
C TYR A 124 -34.74 -1.88 -17.04
N SER A 125 -34.45 -1.73 -18.34
CA SER A 125 -35.46 -1.94 -19.38
C SER A 125 -35.53 -3.42 -19.74
N THR A 126 -36.61 -4.09 -19.36
CA THR A 126 -36.89 -5.45 -19.85
C THR A 126 -37.36 -5.37 -21.29
N HIS A 127 -36.45 -5.61 -22.24
CA HIS A 127 -36.86 -5.89 -23.63
C HIS A 127 -37.56 -7.25 -23.68
N LYS A 128 -38.89 -7.21 -23.81
CA LYS A 128 -39.70 -8.40 -24.10
C LYS A 128 -39.38 -8.83 -25.54
N LYS A 129 -38.68 -9.96 -25.71
CA LYS A 129 -38.49 -10.61 -27.02
C LYS A 129 -39.87 -10.89 -27.62
N GLN A 130 -40.16 -10.29 -28.78
CA GLN A 130 -41.25 -10.70 -29.66
C GLN A 130 -40.82 -11.92 -30.47
#